data_AF-A0A2R6X2P6-F1
#
_entry.id   AF-A0A2R6X2P6-F1
#
_cell.length_a   1.000
_cell.length_b   1.000
_cell.length_c   1.000
_cell.angle_alpha   90.00
_cell.angle_beta   90.00
_cell.angle_gamma   90.00
#
_symmetry.space_group_name_H-M   'P 1'
#
loop_
_entity.id
_entity.type
_entity.pdbx_description
1 polymer ?
#
loop_
_entity_poly.entity_id
_entity_poly.type
_entity_poly.pdbx_seq_one_letter_code
_entity_poly.pdbx_strand_id
1 'polypeptide(L)'
;MSMRMRMMMMTTMRRRREAAGVKKVIVSLKWGLIVLSIMVLCLASNANAQQCEANCKTNNCDADGVCQCLLPDPDSVMNGDRSFQGGVFCDTQSTMCDGTNSFWCESGGVCNEIVQGENYTCSCDTGFAGVHCENKGDACGDSFCFNGGECIGILSTSCDCPPEFLGARDCSLPTFVAPPPAGSPPESSAKHHAGEWYRPLVIVLSIVVVSLCLGSFFFKWQKKRAEHLSRSRFHELRQVQMADGPDFYDDGEDDPFADTPKAPRKQGP
;
A
#
# COMPACT_ATOMS: atom_id res chain seq x y z
N MET A 1 45.91 36.75 -40.23
CA MET A 1 45.22 37.20 -38.99
C MET A 1 46.24 37.76 -38.01
N SER A 2 46.08 39.02 -37.60
CA SER A 2 46.96 39.70 -36.65
C SER A 2 47.03 38.96 -35.31
N MET A 3 48.23 38.92 -34.70
CA MET A 3 48.54 38.25 -33.43
C MET A 3 47.59 38.70 -32.30
N ARG A 4 47.13 39.97 -32.34
CA ARG A 4 46.13 40.54 -31.42
C ARG A 4 44.76 39.85 -31.50
N MET A 5 44.32 39.45 -32.70
CA MET A 5 43.04 38.76 -32.92
C MET A 5 43.06 37.35 -32.31
N ARG A 6 44.20 36.65 -32.42
CA ARG A 6 44.40 35.32 -31.81
C ARG A 6 44.40 35.39 -30.28
N MET A 7 45.01 36.43 -29.70
CA MET A 7 45.05 36.62 -28.24
C MET A 7 43.66 36.95 -27.68
N MET A 8 42.86 37.79 -28.34
CA MET A 8 41.47 38.06 -27.96
C MET A 8 40.55 36.83 -28.11
N MET A 9 40.75 35.99 -29.13
CA MET A 9 40.02 34.73 -29.25
C MET A 9 40.39 33.72 -28.15
N MET A 10 41.67 33.62 -27.76
CA MET A 10 42.07 32.73 -26.66
C MET A 10 41.53 33.19 -25.30
N THR A 11 41.53 34.50 -25.01
CA THR A 11 40.98 35.03 -23.76
C THR A 11 39.46 34.90 -23.67
N THR A 12 38.74 35.11 -24.78
CA THR A 12 37.29 34.89 -24.85
C THR A 12 36.93 33.41 -24.75
N MET A 13 37.71 32.50 -25.36
CA MET A 13 37.52 31.05 -25.19
C MET A 13 37.81 30.59 -23.76
N ARG A 14 38.83 31.15 -23.10
CA ARG A 14 39.15 30.84 -21.69
C ARG A 14 38.03 31.26 -20.74
N ARG A 15 37.51 32.49 -20.89
CA ARG A 15 36.34 32.97 -20.11
C ARG A 15 35.07 32.14 -20.36
N ARG A 16 34.83 31.69 -21.60
CA ARG A 16 33.70 30.80 -21.92
C ARG A 16 33.83 29.41 -21.28
N ARG A 17 35.04 28.86 -21.19
CA ARG A 17 35.31 27.59 -20.49
C ARG A 17 35.11 27.70 -18.98
N GLU A 18 35.55 28.79 -18.37
CA GLU A 18 35.34 29.07 -16.94
C GLU A 18 33.83 29.24 -16.62
N ALA A 19 33.09 30.01 -17.42
CA ALA A 19 31.64 30.16 -17.26
C ALA A 19 30.85 28.84 -17.47
N ALA A 20 31.30 27.97 -18.37
CA ALA A 20 30.71 26.65 -18.57
C ALA A 20 31.00 25.69 -17.40
N GLY A 21 32.19 25.80 -16.78
CA GLY A 21 32.55 25.07 -15.56
C GLY A 21 31.67 25.47 -14.39
N VAL A 22 31.51 26.78 -14.15
CA VAL A 22 30.66 27.32 -13.08
C VAL A 22 29.19 26.88 -13.26
N LYS A 23 28.66 26.90 -14.49
CA LYS A 23 27.29 26.42 -14.77
C LYS A 23 27.13 24.92 -14.47
N LYS A 24 28.13 24.08 -14.79
CA LYS A 24 28.09 22.65 -14.45
C LYS A 24 28.09 22.42 -12.94
N VAL A 25 28.92 23.16 -12.18
CA VAL A 25 28.98 23.07 -10.72
C VAL A 25 27.66 23.50 -10.07
N ILE A 26 27.05 24.60 -10.53
CA ILE A 26 25.75 25.07 -10.03
C ILE A 26 24.64 24.06 -10.33
N VAL A 27 24.64 23.45 -11.52
CA VAL A 27 23.67 22.41 -11.87
C VAL A 27 23.86 21.19 -10.96
N SER A 28 25.08 20.70 -10.76
CA SER A 28 25.37 19.57 -9.85
C SER A 28 24.96 19.83 -8.40
N LEU A 29 25.17 21.04 -7.89
CA LEU A 29 24.72 21.43 -6.54
C LEU A 29 23.20 21.48 -6.43
N LYS A 30 22.50 21.99 -7.46
CA LYS A 30 21.03 21.99 -7.50
C LYS A 30 20.45 20.57 -7.54
N TRP A 31 21.03 19.67 -8.34
CA TRP A 31 20.62 18.26 -8.35
C TRP A 31 20.90 17.59 -7.00
N GLY A 32 22.03 17.89 -6.35
CA GLY A 32 22.33 17.40 -5.01
C GLY A 32 21.30 17.84 -3.95
N LEU A 33 20.92 19.13 -3.96
CA LEU A 33 19.89 19.66 -3.04
C LEU A 33 18.51 19.06 -3.31
N ILE A 34 18.14 18.86 -4.59
CA ILE A 34 16.88 18.22 -4.96
C ILE A 34 16.86 16.77 -4.45
N VAL A 35 17.92 16.00 -4.68
CA VAL A 35 18.02 14.61 -4.19
C VAL A 35 17.98 14.56 -2.67
N LEU A 36 18.68 15.47 -1.98
CA LEU A 36 18.62 15.57 -0.51
C LEU A 36 17.20 15.88 -0.02
N SER A 37 16.50 16.81 -0.69
CA SER A 37 15.11 17.15 -0.35
C SER A 37 14.13 15.99 -0.60
N ILE A 38 14.32 15.23 -1.68
CA ILE A 38 13.51 14.04 -1.98
C ILE A 38 13.79 12.94 -0.95
N MET A 39 15.05 12.73 -0.56
CA MET A 39 15.39 11.78 0.51
C MET A 39 14.76 12.15 1.85
N VAL A 40 14.79 13.44 2.23
CA VAL A 40 14.13 13.92 3.45
C VAL A 40 12.62 13.76 3.38
N LEU A 41 11.99 14.06 2.24
CA LEU A 41 10.55 13.84 2.03
C LEU A 41 10.18 12.35 2.06
N CYS A 42 11.01 11.46 1.48
CA CYS A 42 10.80 10.02 1.52
C CYS A 42 10.95 9.44 2.94
N LEU A 43 11.90 9.95 3.73
CA LEU A 43 12.03 9.58 5.14
C LEU A 43 10.84 10.08 5.97
N ALA A 44 10.30 11.26 5.64
CA ALA A 44 9.10 11.80 6.29
C ALA A 44 7.81 11.06 5.89
N SER A 45 7.70 10.55 4.67
CA SER A 45 6.53 9.79 4.21
C SER A 45 6.40 8.39 4.83
N ASN A 46 7.46 7.88 5.48
CA ASN A 46 7.43 6.59 6.18
C ASN A 46 6.91 6.68 7.62
N ALA A 47 6.48 7.85 8.09
CA ALA A 47 6.02 8.05 9.48
C ALA A 47 4.51 7.84 9.70
N ASN A 48 3.75 7.41 8.70
CA ASN A 48 2.28 7.28 8.79
C ASN A 48 1.78 5.84 8.57
N ALA A 49 2.57 4.84 8.97
CA ALA A 49 1.96 3.60 9.41
C ALA A 49 1.44 3.87 10.83
N GLN A 50 0.11 4.03 10.97
CA GLN A 50 -0.56 3.93 12.26
C GLN A 50 -0.15 2.57 12.84
N GLN A 51 0.89 2.54 13.67
CA GLN A 51 1.45 1.30 14.17
C GLN A 51 0.44 0.78 15.19
N CYS A 52 -0.29 -0.27 14.83
CA CYS A 52 -0.99 -1.12 15.78
C CYS A 52 -0.10 -1.34 17.02
N GLU A 53 -0.67 -1.34 18.22
CA GLU A 53 0.04 -1.76 19.41
C GLU A 53 0.79 -3.07 19.12
N ALA A 54 2.08 -3.15 19.47
CA ALA A 54 2.96 -4.25 19.01
C ALA A 54 2.50 -5.65 19.42
N ASN A 55 1.56 -5.74 20.35
CA ASN A 55 1.03 -6.97 20.90
C ASN A 55 -0.24 -7.47 20.17
N CYS A 56 -0.70 -6.74 19.14
CA CYS A 56 -1.89 -7.09 18.38
C CYS A 56 -1.70 -8.36 17.55
N LYS A 57 -2.38 -9.45 17.89
CA LYS A 57 -2.21 -10.72 17.17
C LYS A 57 -2.80 -10.70 15.77
N THR A 58 -3.88 -9.95 15.54
CA THR A 58 -4.56 -9.84 14.24
C THR A 58 -3.90 -8.83 13.30
N ASN A 59 -2.99 -7.98 13.81
CA ASN A 59 -2.45 -6.80 13.10
C ASN A 59 -3.54 -5.89 12.48
N ASN A 60 -4.76 -5.95 13.02
CA ASN A 60 -5.90 -5.16 12.58
C ASN A 60 -6.27 -4.21 13.72
N CYS A 61 -6.20 -2.90 13.49
CA CYS A 61 -6.48 -1.90 14.51
C CYS A 61 -7.28 -0.73 13.95
N ASP A 62 -8.01 -0.07 14.84
CA ASP A 62 -8.74 1.15 14.51
C ASP A 62 -7.81 2.37 14.38
N ALA A 63 -8.37 3.51 13.96
CA ALA A 63 -7.71 4.80 13.93
C ALA A 63 -7.13 5.21 15.30
N ASP A 64 -7.64 4.69 16.40
CA ASP A 64 -7.10 4.95 17.75
C ASP A 64 -5.98 3.97 18.16
N GLY A 65 -5.61 3.01 17.31
CA GLY A 65 -4.57 2.01 17.60
C GLY A 65 -5.04 0.80 18.42
N VAL A 66 -6.34 0.73 18.73
CA VAL A 66 -6.97 -0.40 19.44
C VAL A 66 -7.13 -1.60 18.50
N CYS A 67 -6.76 -2.80 18.96
CA CYS A 67 -6.93 -4.02 18.18
C CYS A 67 -8.39 -4.35 17.91
N GLN A 68 -8.70 -4.58 16.65
CA GLN A 68 -9.98 -5.10 16.21
C GLN A 68 -9.88 -6.62 16.04
N CYS A 69 -10.44 -7.34 17.01
CA CYS A 69 -10.55 -8.79 16.97
C CYS A 69 -11.69 -9.20 16.03
N LEU A 70 -11.46 -10.25 15.24
CA LEU A 70 -12.47 -10.83 14.36
C LEU A 70 -13.41 -11.72 15.18
N LEU A 71 -14.25 -11.08 15.98
CA LEU A 71 -15.30 -11.77 16.75
C LEU A 71 -16.28 -12.38 15.75
N PRO A 72 -16.68 -13.65 15.93
CA PRO A 72 -17.70 -14.24 15.09
C PRO A 72 -19.04 -13.53 15.31
N ASP A 73 -19.85 -13.45 14.26
CA ASP A 73 -21.17 -12.81 14.35
C ASP A 73 -22.07 -13.66 15.27
N PRO A 74 -22.70 -13.07 16.30
CA PRO A 74 -23.53 -13.81 17.25
C PRO A 74 -24.67 -14.60 16.58
N ASP A 75 -25.17 -14.15 15.43
CA ASP A 75 -26.22 -14.85 14.67
C ASP A 75 -25.70 -16.05 13.88
N SER A 76 -24.38 -16.15 13.70
CA SER A 76 -23.72 -17.18 12.88
C SER A 76 -23.11 -18.33 13.68
N VAL A 77 -22.98 -18.19 15.00
CA VAL A 77 -22.35 -19.19 15.86
C VAL A 77 -23.41 -20.19 16.34
N MET A 78 -23.72 -21.17 15.49
CA MET A 78 -24.52 -22.34 15.86
C MET A 78 -23.66 -23.61 16.03
N ASN A 79 -22.40 -23.46 16.43
CA ASN A 79 -21.47 -24.60 16.53
C ASN A 79 -20.46 -24.34 17.67
N GLY A 80 -20.77 -24.87 18.85
CA GLY A 80 -20.31 -24.36 20.16
C GLY A 80 -18.87 -24.62 20.56
N ASP A 81 -18.10 -25.37 19.78
CA ASP A 81 -16.68 -25.62 20.09
C ASP A 81 -15.71 -24.66 19.39
N ARG A 82 -16.22 -23.61 18.71
CA ARG A 82 -15.35 -22.66 18.00
C ARG A 82 -14.79 -21.61 18.97
N SER A 83 -13.67 -21.95 19.58
CA SER A 83 -12.81 -20.97 20.21
C SER A 83 -12.39 -19.87 19.22
N PHE A 84 -12.45 -18.61 19.63
CA PHE A 84 -12.03 -17.45 18.83
C PHE A 84 -10.93 -16.66 19.56
N GLN A 85 -10.31 -15.72 18.83
CA GLN A 85 -9.29 -14.82 19.39
C GLN A 85 -9.97 -13.58 19.96
N GLY A 86 -9.93 -13.43 21.29
CA GLY A 86 -10.52 -12.34 22.04
C GLY A 86 -9.50 -11.63 22.95
N GLY A 87 -10.00 -10.71 23.77
CA GLY A 87 -9.18 -9.85 24.64
C GLY A 87 -8.74 -8.55 23.95
N VAL A 88 -8.06 -7.67 24.71
CA VAL A 88 -7.65 -6.33 24.25
C VAL A 88 -6.67 -6.39 23.07
N PHE A 89 -5.90 -7.48 22.95
CA PHE A 89 -4.89 -7.67 21.92
C PHE A 89 -5.16 -8.86 20.99
N CYS A 90 -6.34 -9.47 21.07
CA CYS A 90 -6.73 -10.68 20.30
C CYS A 90 -5.77 -11.86 20.48
N ASP A 91 -5.04 -11.91 21.58
CA ASP A 91 -4.03 -12.92 21.89
C ASP A 91 -4.58 -14.10 22.69
N THR A 92 -5.72 -13.87 23.35
CA THR A 92 -6.39 -14.82 24.22
C THR A 92 -7.37 -15.68 23.42
N GLN A 93 -7.39 -16.98 23.71
CA GLN A 93 -8.40 -17.89 23.18
C GLN A 93 -9.64 -17.78 24.07
N SER A 94 -10.78 -17.42 23.50
CA SER A 94 -12.04 -17.22 24.22
C SER A 94 -13.14 -18.07 23.62
N THR A 95 -14.09 -18.48 24.47
CA THR A 95 -15.34 -19.15 24.10
C THR A 95 -16.52 -18.25 24.46
N MET A 96 -17.74 -18.61 24.03
CA MET A 96 -18.95 -17.85 24.36
C MET A 96 -19.24 -17.92 25.87
N CYS A 97 -19.61 -16.79 26.48
CA CYS A 97 -19.93 -16.67 27.92
C CYS A 97 -18.94 -17.35 28.89
N ASP A 98 -17.62 -17.18 28.70
CA ASP A 98 -16.57 -17.76 29.57
C ASP A 98 -16.42 -17.05 30.94
N GLY A 99 -17.47 -16.35 31.39
CA GLY A 99 -17.49 -15.54 32.62
C GLY A 99 -16.56 -14.32 32.63
N THR A 100 -15.65 -14.21 31.66
CA THR A 100 -14.68 -13.10 31.52
C THR A 100 -15.05 -12.13 30.39
N ASN A 101 -16.01 -12.49 29.55
CA ASN A 101 -16.31 -11.78 28.31
C ASN A 101 -17.79 -11.42 28.15
N SER A 102 -18.21 -10.32 28.78
CA SER A 102 -19.56 -9.76 28.60
C SER A 102 -19.76 -9.03 27.29
N PHE A 103 -18.80 -8.99 26.36
CA PHE A 103 -18.91 -8.20 25.13
C PHE A 103 -20.06 -8.63 24.21
N TRP A 104 -20.60 -9.84 24.38
CA TRP A 104 -21.76 -10.36 23.65
C TRP A 104 -23.10 -9.77 24.15
N CYS A 105 -23.10 -9.23 25.37
CA CYS A 105 -24.22 -8.57 25.99
C CYS A 105 -23.83 -7.11 26.21
N GLU A 106 -24.36 -6.23 25.37
CA GLU A 106 -24.15 -4.81 25.49
C GLU A 106 -24.65 -4.26 26.83
N SER A 107 -24.24 -3.03 27.14
CA SER A 107 -24.76 -2.26 28.27
C SER A 107 -24.63 -2.93 29.65
N GLY A 108 -23.68 -3.86 29.80
CA GLY A 108 -23.40 -4.53 31.08
C GLY A 108 -24.23 -5.79 31.34
N GLY A 109 -24.97 -6.30 30.35
CA GLY A 109 -25.75 -7.53 30.50
C GLY A 109 -24.92 -8.75 30.89
N VAL A 110 -25.56 -9.71 31.56
CA VAL A 110 -24.94 -10.97 31.98
C VAL A 110 -25.12 -12.02 30.88
N CYS A 111 -24.01 -12.55 30.38
CA CYS A 111 -23.97 -13.61 29.38
C CYS A 111 -24.23 -14.97 30.06
N ASN A 112 -25.32 -15.65 29.70
CA ASN A 112 -25.63 -16.98 30.20
C ASN A 112 -25.55 -17.99 29.06
N GLU A 113 -24.79 -19.04 29.27
CA GLU A 113 -24.69 -20.17 28.36
C GLU A 113 -25.93 -21.08 28.47
N ILE A 114 -26.56 -21.42 27.35
CA ILE A 114 -27.78 -22.25 27.31
C ILE A 114 -27.45 -23.71 27.01
N VAL A 115 -26.55 -23.97 26.05
CA VAL A 115 -26.21 -25.31 25.59
C VAL A 115 -24.70 -25.42 25.45
N GLN A 116 -23.97 -25.88 26.48
CA GLN A 116 -22.54 -26.29 26.42
C GLN A 116 -21.67 -25.60 25.33
N GLY A 117 -21.66 -24.26 25.26
CA GLY A 117 -20.90 -23.43 24.32
C GLY A 117 -21.57 -23.12 22.98
N GLU A 118 -22.68 -23.78 22.65
CA GLU A 118 -23.41 -23.68 21.37
C GLU A 118 -24.41 -22.54 21.29
N ASN A 119 -24.96 -22.10 22.42
CA ASN A 119 -25.93 -21.03 22.45
C ASN A 119 -25.84 -20.24 23.76
N TYR A 120 -26.22 -18.98 23.72
CA TYR A 120 -26.24 -18.09 24.85
C TYR A 120 -27.48 -17.19 24.88
N THR A 121 -27.76 -16.64 26.06
CA THR A 121 -28.77 -15.61 26.27
C THR A 121 -28.21 -14.51 27.16
N CYS A 122 -28.51 -13.26 26.81
CA CYS A 122 -28.18 -12.12 27.64
C CYS A 122 -29.30 -11.85 28.65
N SER A 123 -28.95 -11.82 29.93
CA SER A 123 -29.80 -11.23 30.96
C SER A 123 -29.46 -9.74 31.07
N CYS A 124 -30.35 -8.89 30.55
CA CYS A 124 -30.15 -7.46 30.52
C CYS A 124 -30.39 -6.78 31.86
N ASP A 125 -29.60 -5.74 32.13
CA ASP A 125 -29.81 -4.86 33.26
C ASP A 125 -31.09 -4.02 33.11
N THR A 126 -31.55 -3.46 34.23
CA THR A 126 -32.78 -2.65 34.27
C THR A 126 -32.66 -1.45 33.31
N GLY A 127 -33.61 -1.32 32.40
CA GLY A 127 -33.62 -0.27 31.37
C GLY A 127 -32.96 -0.65 30.04
N PHE A 128 -32.55 -1.92 29.88
CA PHE A 128 -32.07 -2.46 28.60
C PHE A 128 -32.86 -3.71 28.20
N ALA A 129 -33.01 -3.91 26.88
CA ALA A 129 -33.72 -5.04 26.28
C ALA A 129 -33.09 -5.40 24.92
N GLY A 130 -33.58 -6.48 24.30
CA GLY A 130 -33.02 -7.01 23.04
C GLY A 130 -32.32 -8.35 23.25
N VAL A 131 -31.85 -8.94 22.15
CA VAL A 131 -31.14 -10.23 22.19
C VAL A 131 -29.76 -10.08 22.82
N HIS A 132 -29.13 -8.92 22.60
CA HIS A 132 -27.80 -8.55 23.08
C HIS A 132 -27.84 -7.36 24.04
N CYS A 133 -29.01 -6.98 24.57
CA CYS A 133 -29.18 -5.79 25.43
C CYS A 133 -28.82 -4.47 24.75
N GLU A 134 -28.98 -4.42 23.43
CA GLU A 134 -28.70 -3.27 22.56
C GLU A 134 -29.74 -2.16 22.66
N ASN A 135 -30.98 -2.51 23.07
CA ASN A 135 -32.09 -1.55 23.12
C ASN A 135 -32.17 -0.90 24.49
N LYS A 136 -31.80 0.38 24.55
CA LYS A 136 -32.01 1.20 25.74
C LYS A 136 -33.46 1.69 25.80
N GLY A 137 -34.09 1.52 26.96
CA GLY A 137 -35.44 2.00 27.22
C GLY A 137 -35.45 3.37 27.89
N ASP A 138 -36.43 4.19 27.53
CA ASP A 138 -36.69 5.47 28.16
C ASP A 138 -37.55 5.30 29.41
N ALA A 139 -37.16 5.94 30.52
CA ALA A 139 -37.84 5.78 31.80
C ALA A 139 -39.29 6.35 31.76
N CYS A 140 -40.24 5.56 32.23
CA CYS A 140 -41.68 5.86 32.26
C CYS A 140 -42.28 5.38 33.58
N GLY A 141 -42.12 6.18 34.64
CA GLY A 141 -42.51 5.79 35.99
C GLY A 141 -41.68 4.59 36.49
N ASP A 142 -42.36 3.48 36.77
CA ASP A 142 -41.73 2.21 37.20
C ASP A 142 -41.42 1.26 36.01
N SER A 143 -41.65 1.69 34.76
CA SER A 143 -41.34 0.91 33.55
C SER A 143 -40.40 1.67 32.59
N PHE A 144 -39.98 0.98 31.52
CA PHE A 144 -39.11 1.54 30.48
C PHE A 144 -39.74 1.30 29.11
N CYS A 145 -39.83 2.33 28.28
CA CYS A 145 -40.31 2.24 26.90
C CYS A 145 -39.14 1.99 25.95
N PHE A 146 -39.08 0.80 25.34
CA PHE A 146 -38.04 0.39 24.40
C PHE A 146 -38.43 0.72 22.95
N ASN A 147 -37.47 0.57 22.03
CA ASN A 147 -37.67 0.65 20.57
C ASN A 147 -38.35 1.94 20.08
N GLY A 148 -38.14 3.05 20.79
CA GLY A 148 -38.74 4.35 20.45
C GLY A 148 -40.21 4.50 20.87
N GLY A 149 -40.70 3.69 21.80
CA GLY A 149 -42.02 3.91 22.42
C GLY A 149 -42.05 5.17 23.29
N GLU A 150 -43.15 5.93 23.23
CA GLU A 150 -43.31 7.15 24.02
C GLU A 150 -44.12 6.88 25.30
N CYS A 151 -43.69 7.46 26.42
CA CYS A 151 -44.41 7.35 27.68
C CYS A 151 -45.71 8.16 27.63
N ILE A 152 -46.87 7.51 27.83
CA ILE A 152 -48.20 8.14 27.69
C ILE A 152 -48.56 9.08 28.88
N GLY A 153 -47.61 9.35 29.77
CA GLY A 153 -47.75 10.30 30.87
C GLY A 153 -46.70 10.12 31.96
N ILE A 154 -46.34 11.21 32.65
CA ILE A 154 -45.25 11.27 33.66
C ILE A 154 -45.39 10.34 34.88
N LEU A 155 -46.60 9.83 35.17
CA LEU A 155 -46.89 8.86 36.24
C LEU A 155 -47.50 7.56 35.70
N SER A 156 -47.51 7.40 34.38
CA SER A 156 -47.98 6.18 33.71
C SER A 156 -46.85 5.15 33.70
N THR A 157 -47.20 3.88 33.71
CA THR A 157 -46.28 2.74 33.45
C THR A 157 -46.59 2.08 32.11
N SER A 158 -47.19 2.86 31.21
CA SER A 158 -47.69 2.39 29.93
C SER A 158 -47.00 3.21 28.85
N CYS A 159 -46.62 2.54 27.77
CA CYS A 159 -45.93 3.11 26.63
C CYS A 159 -46.83 3.06 25.40
N ASP A 160 -46.76 4.09 24.58
CA ASP A 160 -47.31 4.11 23.22
C ASP A 160 -46.27 3.50 22.27
N CYS A 161 -46.56 2.30 21.76
CA CYS A 161 -45.60 1.53 20.99
C CYS A 161 -45.68 1.84 19.49
N PRO A 162 -44.55 1.91 18.78
CA PRO A 162 -44.54 1.97 17.33
C PRO A 162 -45.24 0.75 16.71
N PRO A 163 -45.75 0.84 15.47
CA PRO A 163 -46.50 -0.25 14.83
C PRO A 163 -45.69 -1.55 14.61
N GLU A 164 -44.36 -1.50 14.74
CA GLU A 164 -43.47 -2.66 14.62
C GLU A 164 -43.18 -3.35 15.96
N PHE A 165 -43.66 -2.80 17.09
CA PHE A 165 -43.36 -3.28 18.43
C PHE A 165 -44.61 -3.41 19.32
N LEU A 166 -44.56 -4.36 20.24
CA LEU A 166 -45.58 -4.75 21.21
C LEU A 166 -44.95 -4.92 22.59
N GLY A 167 -45.83 -5.07 23.59
CA GLY A 167 -45.48 -5.05 25.00
C GLY A 167 -46.19 -3.87 25.60
N ALA A 168 -47.41 -4.09 26.12
CA ALA A 168 -48.34 -3.03 26.51
C ALA A 168 -47.80 -2.04 27.58
N ARG A 169 -46.63 -2.33 28.16
CA ARG A 169 -45.97 -1.53 29.20
C ARG A 169 -44.56 -1.07 28.85
N ASP A 170 -43.97 -1.62 27.79
CA ASP A 170 -42.53 -1.53 27.55
C ASP A 170 -42.10 -1.61 26.07
N CYS A 171 -42.94 -2.04 25.13
CA CYS A 171 -42.61 -2.11 23.70
C CYS A 171 -41.36 -2.97 23.36
N SER A 172 -41.07 -3.99 24.18
CA SER A 172 -39.86 -4.82 24.05
C SER A 172 -39.95 -5.91 22.98
N LEU A 173 -41.15 -6.27 22.51
CA LEU A 173 -41.37 -7.39 21.58
C LEU A 173 -41.66 -6.88 20.17
N PRO A 174 -41.18 -7.53 19.09
CA PRO A 174 -41.60 -7.20 17.73
C PRO A 174 -43.02 -7.70 17.41
N THR A 175 -43.79 -7.00 16.56
CA THR A 175 -45.19 -7.35 16.16
C THR A 175 -45.35 -8.61 15.28
N PHE A 176 -44.25 -9.32 14.98
CA PHE A 176 -44.06 -10.32 13.92
C PHE A 176 -43.56 -9.76 12.59
N VAL A 177 -42.41 -10.33 12.18
CA VAL A 177 -41.79 -10.29 10.86
C VAL A 177 -42.84 -10.45 9.76
N ALA A 178 -43.07 -9.40 8.97
CA ALA A 178 -43.63 -9.62 7.64
C ALA A 178 -42.66 -10.55 6.89
N PRO A 179 -43.10 -11.69 6.33
CA PRO A 179 -42.22 -12.48 5.48
C PRO A 179 -41.70 -11.56 4.38
N PRO A 180 -40.38 -11.58 4.07
CA PRO A 180 -39.85 -10.79 2.98
C PRO A 180 -40.65 -11.13 1.71
N PRO A 181 -40.99 -10.15 0.86
CA PRO A 181 -41.60 -10.46 -0.42
C PRO A 181 -40.70 -11.46 -1.13
N ALA A 182 -41.25 -12.63 -1.47
CA ALA A 182 -40.55 -13.70 -2.17
C ALA A 182 -39.97 -13.13 -3.47
N GLY A 183 -38.70 -12.73 -3.46
CA GLY A 183 -38.06 -12.07 -4.58
C GLY A 183 -36.97 -11.05 -4.26
N SER A 184 -36.73 -10.65 -3.00
CA SER A 184 -35.54 -9.83 -2.71
C SER A 184 -34.29 -10.71 -2.68
N PRO A 185 -33.25 -10.41 -3.48
CA PRO A 185 -31.97 -11.09 -3.37
C PRO A 185 -31.34 -10.78 -2.01
N PRO A 186 -30.45 -11.65 -1.49
CA PRO A 186 -29.74 -11.39 -0.24
C PRO A 186 -28.97 -10.07 -0.37
N GLU A 187 -29.21 -9.15 0.56
CA GLU A 187 -28.41 -7.96 0.75
C GLU A 187 -27.08 -8.38 1.38
N SER A 188 -26.26 -9.06 0.57
CA SER A 188 -24.83 -9.16 0.86
C SER A 188 -24.32 -7.73 0.88
N SER A 189 -23.85 -7.31 2.05
CA SER A 189 -23.16 -6.05 2.29
C SER A 189 -22.02 -5.88 1.28
N ALA A 190 -22.34 -5.34 0.11
CA ALA A 190 -21.37 -4.75 -0.78
C ALA A 190 -20.93 -3.45 -0.11
N LYS A 191 -19.94 -3.55 0.78
CA LYS A 191 -19.06 -2.42 1.09
C LYS A 191 -18.42 -2.00 -0.24
N HIS A 192 -19.12 -1.16 -0.99
CA HIS A 192 -18.52 -0.42 -2.08
C HIS A 192 -17.43 0.43 -1.43
N HIS A 193 -16.17 0.09 -1.74
CA HIS A 193 -15.04 0.99 -1.56
C HIS A 193 -15.31 2.26 -2.39
N ALA A 194 -16.11 3.16 -1.83
CA ALA A 194 -16.35 4.50 -2.33
C ALA A 194 -15.05 5.30 -2.10
N GLY A 195 -14.06 5.14 -2.97
CA GLY A 195 -12.84 5.93 -2.84
C GLY A 195 -11.66 5.63 -3.75
N GLU A 196 -11.56 4.49 -4.43
CA GLU A 196 -10.25 4.10 -5.02
C GLU A 196 -10.15 4.11 -6.56
N TRP A 197 -10.97 4.90 -7.25
CA TRP A 197 -10.84 5.05 -8.72
C TRP A 197 -9.51 5.72 -9.15
N TYR A 198 -8.81 6.38 -8.22
CA TYR A 198 -7.53 7.04 -8.50
C TYR A 198 -6.32 6.08 -8.47
N ARG A 199 -6.42 4.91 -7.83
CA ARG A 199 -5.33 3.90 -7.77
C ARG A 199 -4.82 3.46 -9.15
N PRO A 200 -5.67 3.08 -10.12
CA PRO A 200 -5.18 2.74 -11.46
C PRO A 200 -4.56 3.96 -12.19
N LEU A 201 -5.08 5.17 -11.96
CA LEU A 201 -4.53 6.38 -12.59
C LEU A 201 -3.11 6.71 -12.09
N VAL A 202 -2.85 6.54 -10.79
CA VAL A 202 -1.52 6.74 -10.21
C VAL A 202 -0.51 5.73 -10.76
N ILE A 203 -0.91 4.47 -10.91
CA ILE A 203 -0.06 3.43 -11.50
C ILE A 203 0.30 3.79 -12.94
N VAL A 204 -0.68 4.17 -13.77
CA VAL A 204 -0.43 4.55 -15.17
C VAL A 204 0.49 5.77 -15.26
N LEU A 205 0.27 6.80 -14.43
CA LEU A 205 1.14 7.98 -14.40
C LEU A 205 2.58 7.62 -13.98
N SER A 206 2.76 6.71 -13.02
CA SER A 206 4.10 6.27 -12.60
C SER A 206 4.85 5.55 -13.73
N ILE A 207 4.16 4.70 -14.50
CA ILE A 207 4.75 3.97 -15.63
C ILE A 207 5.17 4.93 -16.74
N VAL A 208 4.36 5.97 -17.03
CA VAL A 208 4.69 7.00 -18.01
C VAL A 208 5.93 7.77 -17.60
N VAL A 209 6.03 8.18 -16.33
CA VAL A 209 7.21 8.90 -15.81
C VAL A 209 8.46 8.03 -15.90
N VAL A 210 8.39 6.76 -15.48
CA VAL A 210 9.53 5.82 -15.59
C VAL A 210 9.95 5.63 -17.05
N SER A 211 8.99 5.51 -17.96
CA SER A 211 9.26 5.36 -19.40
C SER A 211 9.94 6.58 -20.00
N LEU A 212 9.51 7.80 -19.63
CA LEU A 212 10.14 9.05 -20.05
C LEU A 212 11.56 9.19 -19.48
N CYS A 213 11.77 8.82 -18.21
CA CYS A 213 13.08 8.82 -17.59
C CYS A 213 14.05 7.85 -18.28
N LEU A 214 13.63 6.60 -18.47
CA LEU A 214 14.42 5.57 -19.17
C LEU A 214 14.70 5.96 -20.62
N GLY A 215 13.71 6.50 -21.33
CA GLY A 215 13.87 7.00 -22.70
C GLY A 215 14.89 8.14 -22.78
N SER A 216 14.84 9.11 -21.85
CA SER A 216 15.79 10.22 -21.82
C SER A 216 17.22 9.77 -21.48
N PHE A 217 17.37 8.77 -20.60
CA PHE A 217 18.65 8.16 -20.26
C PHE A 217 19.21 7.39 -21.45
N PHE A 218 18.39 6.55 -22.10
CA PHE A 218 18.79 5.80 -23.27
C PHE A 218 19.15 6.72 -24.43
N PHE A 219 18.41 7.81 -24.65
CA PHE A 219 18.73 8.79 -25.68
C PHE A 219 20.04 9.54 -25.40
N LYS A 220 20.27 9.95 -24.14
CA LYS A 220 21.56 10.54 -23.71
C LYS A 220 22.70 9.54 -23.84
N TRP A 221 22.46 8.28 -23.52
CA TRP A 221 23.43 7.20 -23.63
C TRP A 221 23.77 6.88 -25.09
N GLN A 222 22.76 6.79 -25.96
CA GLN A 222 22.89 6.64 -27.41
C GLN A 222 23.69 7.79 -28.02
N LYS A 223 23.35 9.03 -27.67
CA LYS A 223 24.07 10.22 -28.15
C LYS A 223 25.55 10.19 -27.71
N LYS A 224 25.82 9.85 -26.44
CA LYS A 224 27.18 9.71 -25.92
C LYS A 224 27.96 8.58 -26.60
N ARG A 225 27.29 7.46 -26.92
CA ARG A 225 27.89 6.32 -27.65
C ARG A 225 28.24 6.69 -29.10
N ALA A 226 27.39 7.47 -29.78
CA ALA A 226 27.67 7.98 -31.12
C ALA A 226 28.87 8.96 -31.15
N GLU A 227 29.00 9.82 -30.13
CA GLU A 227 30.15 10.71 -29.96
C GLU A 227 31.46 9.94 -29.70
N HIS A 228 31.41 8.80 -29.00
CA HIS A 228 32.56 7.92 -28.82
C HIS A 228 32.96 7.18 -30.11
N LEU A 229 31.99 6.66 -30.87
CA LEU A 229 32.25 5.90 -32.09
C LEU A 229 32.79 6.78 -33.24
N SER A 230 32.33 8.03 -33.32
CA SER A 230 32.89 9.02 -34.25
C SER A 230 34.32 9.41 -33.90
N ARG A 231 34.64 9.52 -32.61
CA ARG A 231 36.00 9.83 -32.14
C ARG A 231 36.97 8.68 -32.42
N SER A 232 36.55 7.42 -32.26
CA SER A 232 37.39 6.25 -32.57
C SER A 232 37.70 6.13 -34.06
N ARG A 233 36.71 6.34 -34.95
CA ARG A 233 36.97 6.36 -36.41
C ARG A 233 37.93 7.48 -36.83
N PHE A 234 37.90 8.62 -36.15
CA PHE A 234 38.82 9.73 -36.41
C PHE A 234 40.27 9.39 -36.00
N HIS A 235 40.46 8.55 -34.98
CA HIS A 235 41.77 8.04 -34.58
C HIS A 235 42.30 6.99 -35.57
N GLU A 236 41.46 6.14 -36.13
CA GLU A 236 41.84 5.20 -37.21
C GLU A 236 42.28 5.94 -38.47
N LEU A 237 41.49 6.90 -38.97
CA LEU A 237 41.83 7.64 -40.19
C LEU A 237 43.14 8.44 -40.05
N ARG A 238 43.45 8.93 -38.85
CA ARG A 238 44.72 9.60 -38.56
C ARG A 238 45.91 8.64 -38.54
N GLN A 239 45.72 7.37 -38.18
CA GLN A 239 46.79 6.36 -38.22
C GLN A 239 47.10 5.88 -39.64
N VAL A 240 46.08 5.72 -40.49
CA VAL A 240 46.28 5.37 -41.91
C VAL A 240 47.04 6.46 -42.66
N GLN A 241 46.80 7.73 -42.35
CA GLN A 241 47.54 8.86 -42.95
C GLN A 241 49.01 9.00 -42.49
N MET A 242 49.46 8.23 -41.49
CA MET A 242 50.85 8.21 -41.04
C MET A 242 51.62 6.97 -41.53
N ALA A 243 50.96 6.03 -42.22
CA ALA A 243 51.59 4.82 -42.74
C ALA A 243 52.15 4.97 -44.17
N ASP A 244 51.75 6.00 -44.92
CA ASP A 244 52.32 6.32 -46.24
C ASP A 244 53.51 7.29 -46.10
N GLY A 245 54.65 6.76 -45.63
CA GLY A 245 55.98 7.35 -45.82
C GLY A 245 56.71 6.62 -46.96
N PRO A 246 57.47 7.30 -47.84
CA PRO A 246 58.00 6.69 -49.05
C PRO A 246 59.31 5.95 -48.78
N ASP A 247 59.26 4.62 -48.73
CA ASP A 247 60.48 3.79 -48.73
C ASP A 247 60.74 3.19 -50.12
N PHE A 248 61.69 3.86 -50.79
CA PHE A 248 62.83 3.37 -51.58
C PHE A 248 62.84 1.91 -52.12
N TYR A 249 63.12 1.79 -53.42
CA TYR A 249 63.39 0.57 -54.21
C TYR A 249 64.54 -0.28 -53.64
N ASP A 250 64.39 -1.61 -53.71
CA ASP A 250 65.48 -2.48 -54.18
C ASP A 250 64.90 -3.75 -54.85
N ASP A 251 65.38 -4.03 -56.06
CA ASP A 251 65.04 -5.17 -56.92
C ASP A 251 65.88 -6.39 -56.54
N GLY A 252 65.33 -7.59 -56.67
CA GLY A 252 66.07 -8.83 -56.41
C GLY A 252 65.24 -10.09 -56.70
N GLU A 253 65.37 -10.53 -57.95
CA GLU A 253 64.78 -11.67 -58.65
C GLU A 253 65.05 -13.09 -58.09
N ASP A 254 64.21 -14.03 -58.58
CA ASP A 254 64.35 -15.50 -58.76
C ASP A 254 64.24 -16.42 -57.52
N ASP A 255 63.54 -17.55 -57.48
CA ASP A 255 62.63 -18.31 -58.36
C ASP A 255 62.05 -19.49 -57.50
N PRO A 256 61.07 -20.28 -57.97
CA PRO A 256 60.22 -21.17 -57.16
C PRO A 256 60.67 -22.64 -57.14
N PHE A 257 60.30 -23.41 -56.10
CA PHE A 257 59.67 -24.75 -56.20
C PHE A 257 59.46 -25.44 -54.84
N ALA A 258 58.26 -26.03 -54.71
CA ALA A 258 57.92 -27.32 -54.09
C ALA A 258 57.95 -27.59 -52.56
N ASP A 259 56.77 -28.06 -52.13
CA ASP A 259 56.46 -29.25 -51.33
C ASP A 259 56.55 -29.27 -49.78
N THR A 260 55.34 -29.41 -49.23
CA THR A 260 54.89 -29.94 -47.93
C THR A 260 55.53 -31.28 -47.49
N PRO A 261 55.09 -31.93 -46.39
CA PRO A 261 54.83 -31.52 -45.00
C PRO A 261 55.53 -32.49 -44.00
N LYS A 262 55.55 -32.18 -42.68
CA LYS A 262 55.62 -33.22 -41.63
C LYS A 262 55.30 -32.71 -40.21
N ALA A 263 54.18 -33.17 -39.66
CA ALA A 263 54.04 -33.57 -38.25
C ALA A 263 54.58 -35.02 -38.09
N PRO A 264 54.57 -35.72 -36.92
CA PRO A 264 54.02 -35.41 -35.59
C PRO A 264 54.86 -35.89 -34.37
N ARG A 265 54.39 -35.60 -33.14
CA ARG A 265 54.34 -36.43 -31.88
C ARG A 265 54.41 -35.52 -30.63
N LYS A 266 53.44 -35.48 -29.70
CA LYS A 266 53.06 -36.47 -28.63
C LYS A 266 54.26 -36.82 -27.73
N GLN A 267 54.24 -36.82 -26.39
CA GLN A 267 53.25 -36.86 -25.30
C GLN A 267 54.00 -36.38 -24.02
N GLY A 268 53.37 -35.63 -23.12
CA GLY A 268 52.89 -36.13 -21.81
C GLY A 268 53.86 -35.74 -20.67
N PRO A 269 53.54 -35.97 -19.39
CA PRO A 269 52.33 -36.54 -18.79
C PRO A 269 51.30 -35.49 -18.33
#